data_AF-A0A4Y2A4Y7-F1
#
_entry.id   AF-A0A4Y2A4Y7-F1
#
_cell.length_a   1.000
_cell.length_b   1.000
_cell.length_c   1.000
_cell.angle_alpha   90.00
_cell.angle_beta   90.00
_cell.angle_gamma   90.00
#
_symmetry.space_group_name_H-M   'P 1'
#
loop_
_entity.id
_entity.type
_entity.pdbx_description
1 polymer ?
#
loop_
_entity_poly.entity_id
_entity_poly.type
_entity_poly.pdbx_seq_one_letter_code
_entity_poly.pdbx_strand_id
1 'polypeptide(L)'
;MELTLNRPLQWFVYQLHANELPLRHLFAHVNGTTTGPRSFTGEIGKSLAGCEKLPVVSSTPIEYTLCEVTNKKDLSTDQLSTQVSKEVLYVT
;
A
#
# COMPACT_ATOMS: atom_id res chain seq x y z
N MET A 1 -8.90 18.59 -3.45
CA MET A 1 -8.95 17.12 -3.29
C MET A 1 -10.33 16.56 -3.63
N GLU A 2 -11.44 17.11 -3.13
CA GLU A 2 -12.79 16.68 -3.58
C GLU A 2 -13.11 17.07 -5.03
N LEU A 3 -12.79 18.32 -5.41
CA LEU A 3 -12.99 18.83 -6.78
C LEU A 3 -12.24 18.02 -7.86
N THR A 4 -11.08 17.49 -7.50
CA THR A 4 -10.22 16.72 -8.41
C THR A 4 -10.66 15.25 -8.52
N LEU A 5 -11.28 14.69 -7.48
CA LEU A 5 -11.76 13.30 -7.45
C LEU A 5 -13.22 13.16 -7.89
N ASN A 6 -13.93 14.29 -8.07
CA ASN A 6 -15.37 14.36 -8.40
C ASN A 6 -16.26 13.47 -7.50
N ARG A 7 -15.79 13.22 -6.26
CA ARG A 7 -16.48 12.44 -5.23
C ARG A 7 -16.12 13.00 -3.85
N PRO A 8 -17.01 12.90 -2.85
CA PRO A 8 -16.72 13.32 -1.49
C PRO A 8 -15.53 12.54 -0.92
N LEU A 9 -14.63 13.23 -0.20
CA LEU A 9 -13.50 12.60 0.49
C LEU A 9 -13.96 11.52 1.47
N GLN A 10 -15.13 11.72 2.04
CA GLN A 10 -15.79 10.77 2.94
C GLN A 10 -15.97 9.38 2.30
N TRP A 11 -16.10 9.28 0.97
CA TRP A 11 -16.21 7.99 0.28
C TRP A 11 -14.89 7.20 0.29
N PHE A 12 -13.75 7.89 0.16
CA PHE A 12 -12.44 7.26 0.27
C PHE A 12 -12.17 6.78 1.70
N VAL A 13 -12.50 7.61 2.69
CA VAL A 13 -12.40 7.25 4.10
C VAL A 13 -13.29 6.03 4.41
N TYR A 14 -14.53 6.03 3.91
CA TYR A 14 -15.46 4.91 4.04
C TYR A 14 -14.90 3.61 3.44
N GLN A 15 -14.34 3.65 2.23
CA GLN A 15 -13.74 2.46 1.61
C GLN A 15 -12.51 1.95 2.37
N LEU A 16 -11.67 2.86 2.87
CA LEU A 16 -10.51 2.48 3.68
C LEU A 16 -10.95 1.75 4.96
N HIS A 17 -11.95 2.27 5.67
CA HIS A 17 -12.51 1.62 6.85
C HIS A 17 -13.25 0.31 6.53
N ALA A 18 -13.96 0.25 5.40
CA ALA A 18 -14.62 -0.99 4.98
C ALA A 18 -13.63 -2.12 4.71
N ASN A 19 -12.44 -1.80 4.20
CA ASN A 19 -11.38 -2.77 3.94
C ASN A 19 -10.56 -3.12 5.19
N GLU A 20 -10.65 -2.34 6.27
CA GLU A 20 -9.82 -2.50 7.47
C GLU A 20 -9.99 -3.88 8.12
N LEU A 21 -11.21 -4.30 8.40
CA LEU A 21 -11.49 -5.57 9.09
C LEU A 21 -11.13 -6.81 8.24
N PRO A 22 -11.53 -6.89 6.95
CA PRO A 22 -11.10 -7.96 6.05
C PRO A 22 -9.58 -8.03 5.88
N LEU A 23 -8.90 -6.88 5.72
CA LEU A 23 -7.45 -6.83 5.59
C LEU A 23 -6.77 -7.29 6.87
N ARG A 24 -7.25 -6.89 8.05
CA ARG A 24 -6.70 -7.36 9.32
C ARG A 24 -6.77 -8.88 9.46
N HIS A 25 -7.92 -9.47 9.09
CA HIS A 25 -8.06 -10.93 9.10
C HIS A 25 -7.16 -11.59 8.06
N LEU A 26 -7.06 -11.02 6.85
CA LEU A 26 -6.16 -11.51 5.81
C LEU A 26 -4.70 -11.48 6.26
N PHE A 27 -4.23 -10.38 6.84
CA PHE A 27 -2.85 -10.26 7.33
C PHE A 27 -2.57 -11.22 8.49
N ALA A 28 -3.52 -11.41 9.41
CA ALA A 28 -3.38 -12.38 10.49
C ALA A 28 -3.26 -13.81 9.96
N HIS A 29 -4.06 -14.15 8.94
CA HIS A 29 -3.99 -15.46 8.29
C HIS A 29 -2.70 -15.64 7.48
N VAL A 30 -2.36 -14.66 6.65
CA VAL A 30 -1.22 -14.72 5.73
C VAL A 30 0.08 -14.72 6.52
N ASN A 31 0.31 -13.79 7.46
CA ASN A 31 1.55 -13.78 8.25
C ASN A 31 1.73 -15.03 9.13
N GLY A 32 0.62 -15.70 9.47
CA GLY A 32 0.62 -16.88 10.32
C GLY A 32 1.35 -16.65 11.65
N THR A 33 1.82 -17.73 12.26
CA THR A 33 2.66 -17.68 13.46
C THR A 33 4.11 -17.41 13.09
N THR A 34 4.57 -16.17 13.26
CA THR A 34 5.99 -15.82 13.15
C THR A 34 6.71 -16.21 14.44
N THR A 35 7.85 -16.88 14.37
CA THR A 35 8.63 -17.31 15.56
C THR A 35 9.42 -16.16 16.21
N GLY A 36 9.36 -14.96 15.64
CA GLY A 36 10.06 -13.77 16.12
C GLY A 36 10.07 -12.63 15.08
N PRO A 37 10.39 -11.40 15.49
CA PRO A 37 10.31 -10.21 14.63
C PRO A 37 11.34 -10.18 13.50
N ARG A 38 12.39 -11.01 13.57
CA ARG A 38 13.44 -11.11 12.53
C ARG A 38 13.48 -12.47 11.84
N SER A 39 12.63 -13.42 12.25
CA SER A 39 12.66 -14.76 11.69
C SER A 39 11.66 -14.86 10.54
N PHE A 40 12.18 -14.99 9.32
CA PHE A 40 11.41 -15.27 8.10
C PHE A 40 11.01 -16.75 8.02
N THR A 41 10.56 -17.30 9.15
CA THR A 41 10.30 -18.74 9.36
C THR A 41 8.82 -19.10 9.33
N GLY A 42 7.94 -18.10 9.21
CA GLY A 42 6.51 -18.31 8.98
C GLY A 42 6.23 -18.95 7.63
N GLU A 43 4.99 -19.36 7.39
CA GLU A 43 4.59 -20.07 6.16
C GLU A 43 4.86 -19.26 4.88
N ILE A 44 4.64 -17.94 4.93
CA ILE A 44 5.06 -17.01 3.87
C ILE A 44 6.57 -17.11 3.63
N GLY A 45 7.35 -17.04 4.71
CA GLY A 45 8.79 -16.97 4.61
C GLY A 45 9.40 -18.24 4.02
N LYS A 46 8.81 -19.40 4.37
CA LYS A 46 9.13 -20.68 3.74
C LYS A 46 8.73 -20.72 2.27
N SER A 47 7.55 -20.21 1.93
CA SER A 47 7.07 -20.19 0.54
C SER A 47 7.88 -19.27 -0.37
N LEU A 48 8.48 -18.22 0.22
CA LEU A 48 9.36 -17.26 -0.46
C LEU A 48 10.84 -17.67 -0.42
N ALA A 49 11.19 -18.83 0.13
CA ALA A 49 12.56 -19.31 0.14
C ALA A 49 13.06 -19.52 -1.31
N GLY A 50 14.16 -18.85 -1.69
CA GLY A 50 14.69 -18.93 -3.05
C GLY A 50 14.09 -17.95 -4.05
N CYS A 51 13.16 -17.07 -3.62
CA CYS A 51 12.55 -16.05 -4.46
C CYS A 51 13.58 -15.09 -5.08
N GLU A 52 14.74 -14.89 -4.43
CA GLU A 52 15.83 -14.06 -4.94
C GLU A 52 16.40 -14.52 -6.30
N LYS A 53 16.14 -15.79 -6.68
CA LYS A 53 16.59 -16.38 -7.95
C LYS A 53 15.50 -16.33 -9.02
N LEU A 54 14.27 -15.96 -8.66
CA LEU A 54 13.18 -15.86 -9.62
C LEU A 54 13.37 -14.61 -10.48
N PRO A 55 13.13 -14.71 -11.79
CA PRO A 55 13.19 -13.55 -12.67
C PRO A 55 12.09 -12.55 -12.27
N VAL A 56 12.43 -11.26 -12.29
CA VAL A 56 11.46 -10.19 -12.07
C VAL A 56 10.46 -10.22 -13.22
N VAL A 57 9.18 -10.42 -12.88
CA VAL A 57 8.09 -10.35 -13.85
C VAL A 57 7.73 -8.88 -14.08
N SER A 58 7.70 -8.46 -15.35
CA SER A 58 7.22 -7.14 -15.72
C SER A 58 5.73 -7.02 -15.41
N SER A 59 5.34 -6.02 -14.63
CA SER A 59 3.95 -5.67 -14.39
C SER A 59 3.50 -4.56 -15.35
N THR A 60 2.22 -4.58 -15.71
CA THR A 60 1.60 -3.45 -16.42
C THR A 60 1.41 -2.30 -15.44
N PRO A 61 1.86 -1.07 -15.75
CA PRO A 61 1.52 0.11 -14.95
C PRO A 61 0.00 0.23 -14.83
N ILE A 62 -0.49 0.44 -13.61
CA ILE A 62 -1.89 0.79 -13.43
C ILE A 62 -2.03 2.25 -13.87
N GLU A 63 -2.80 2.49 -14.93
CA GLU A 63 -3.13 3.86 -15.32
C GLU A 63 -3.92 4.53 -14.18
N TYR A 64 -3.32 5.55 -13.60
CA TYR A 64 -3.96 6.35 -12.58
C TYR A 64 -3.77 7.83 -12.91
N THR A 65 -4.83 8.60 -12.75
CA THR A 65 -4.76 10.05 -12.89
C THR A 65 -4.32 10.61 -11.55
N LEU A 66 -3.02 10.94 -11.40
CA LEU A 66 -2.54 11.65 -10.22
C LEU A 66 -3.21 13.03 -10.20
N CYS A 67 -4.12 13.26 -9.26
CA CYS A 67 -4.58 14.61 -8.96
C CYS A 67 -3.43 15.33 -8.25
N GLU A 68 -2.74 16.21 -8.99
CA GLU A 68 -1.65 17.00 -8.44
C GLU A 68 -2.20 17.90 -7.31
N VAL A 69 -1.78 17.64 -6.07
CA VAL A 69 -2.17 18.47 -4.93
C VAL A 69 -1.31 19.73 -4.98
N THR A 70 -1.84 20.77 -5.62
CA THR A 70 -1.16 22.07 -5.80
C THR A 70 -0.95 22.82 -4.49
N ASN A 71 -1.81 22.61 -3.50
CA ASN A 71 -1.68 23.25 -2.19
C ASN A 71 -1.20 22.27 -1.11
N LYS A 72 0.13 22.13 -0.99
CA LYS A 72 0.78 21.29 0.03
C LYS A 72 0.54 21.75 1.47
N LYS A 73 0.01 22.97 1.69
CA LYS A 73 -0.26 23.52 3.02
C LYS A 73 -1.54 22.97 3.66
N ASP A 74 -2.44 22.41 2.85
CA ASP A 74 -3.70 21.84 3.32
C ASP A 74 -3.57 20.35 3.68
N LEU A 75 -2.38 19.77 3.51
CA LEU A 75 -2.09 18.36 3.79
C LEU A 75 -1.58 18.18 5.22
N SER A 76 -2.03 17.11 5.88
CA SER A 76 -1.42 16.70 7.16
C SER A 76 -0.02 16.10 6.92
N THR A 77 0.79 16.04 7.97
CA THR A 77 2.13 15.43 7.94
C THR A 77 2.10 14.00 7.39
N ASP A 78 1.08 13.21 7.74
CA ASP A 78 0.92 11.82 7.28
C ASP A 78 0.57 11.74 5.79
N GLN A 79 -0.23 12.69 5.29
CA GLN A 79 -0.56 12.79 3.87
C GLN A 79 0.65 13.24 3.03
N LEU A 80 1.52 14.07 3.60
CA LEU A 80 2.78 14.46 2.95
C LEU A 80 3.74 13.25 2.81
N SER A 81 3.87 12.45 3.86
CA SER A 81 4.75 11.26 3.89
C SER A 81 4.33 10.19 2.86
N THR A 82 3.02 10.01 2.69
CA THR A 82 2.48 9.06 1.70
C THR A 82 2.61 9.55 0.25
N GLN A 83 2.69 10.85 0.01
CA GLN A 83 2.98 11.39 -1.34
C GLN A 83 4.45 11.15 -1.73
N VAL A 84 5.39 11.38 -0.81
CA VAL A 84 6.82 11.11 -1.03
C VAL A 84 7.08 9.63 -1.31
N SER A 85 6.41 8.74 -0.56
CA SER A 85 6.55 7.29 -0.75
C SER A 85 6.04 6.82 -2.13
N LYS A 86 5.02 7.51 -2.68
CA LYS A 86 4.52 7.21 -4.03
C LYS A 86 5.48 7.68 -5.11
N GLU A 87 6.10 8.86 -5.01
CA GLU A 87 7.12 9.30 -5.97
C GLU A 87 8.32 8.35 -6.04
N VAL A 88 8.77 7.81 -4.91
CA VAL A 88 9.89 6.85 -4.87
C VAL A 88 9.55 5.53 -5.58
N LEU A 89 8.29 5.09 -5.51
CA LEU A 89 7.80 3.88 -6.19
C LEU A 89 7.66 4.02 -7.71
N TYR A 90 7.66 5.25 -8.26
CA TYR A 90 7.60 5.49 -9.72
C TYR A 90 8.98 5.77 -10.35
N VAL A 91 10.05 5.85 -9.55
CA VAL A 91 11.42 6.14 -10.03
C VAL A 91 12.33 4.89 -10.03
N THR A 92 11.81 3.72 -9.67
CA THR A 92 12.53 2.43 -9.76
C THR A 92 11.81 1.49 -10.72
#